data_AF-A0A3P8YEA1-F1
#
_entry.id   AF-A0A3P8YEA1-F1
#
_cell.length_a   1.000
_cell.length_b   1.000
_cell.length_c   1.000
_cell.angle_alpha   90.00
_cell.angle_beta   90.00
_cell.angle_gamma   90.00
#
_symmetry.space_group_name_H-M   'P 1'
#
loop_
_entity.id
_entity.type
_entity.pdbx_description
1 polymer ?
#
loop_
_entity_poly.entity_id
_entity_poly.type
_entity_poly.pdbx_seq_one_letter_code
_entity_poly.pdbx_strand_id
1 'polypeptide(L)'
;MVSRHVLSLMTMTLVPGVRALWSLHRTSVRAISCFVASPTHLFSVDIPRGLCTISANTSELKPLAGRENELLLESLTFMGVDVKMARQRQPGVLRKFITNEQGLANFLHGKGASRKVVASIISRYPRAITRTGEHLEQRWALWRGIFKSDQEIINILDRSPESFFRSSDNDNLEKNIVFLSSLGLDAKDLHRLLTTAPRTFSNSVELNRQMVKFLEDMSAELGGQDHRQFAKAVISRNLYILIRSTKRVKANIDFLKGSFNISDPELLALLQGTGAEILDLSNEYLKRNLKRLQEKMMSLGCQKANVKKLIICYPTVLFIGPDTLSSKLDCLLKRGISMAQILEKPKVLEYSTQNITQRLEELTKLQYDFKKNGINILDMSRKRFDAKLERLALLSDE
;
A
#
# COMPACT_ATOMS: atom_id res chain seq x y z
N MET A 1 -27.18 48.16 -14.34
CA MET A 1 -27.14 48.78 -15.69
C MET A 1 -25.75 48.52 -16.25
N VAL A 2 -25.56 47.45 -17.05
CA VAL A 2 -25.62 47.42 -18.54
C VAL A 2 -24.45 48.28 -19.10
N SER A 3 -23.48 47.82 -19.90
CA SER A 3 -23.40 46.76 -20.94
C SER A 3 -21.89 46.46 -21.21
N ARG A 4 -21.47 45.20 -21.47
CA ARG A 4 -21.18 44.55 -22.78
C ARG A 4 -20.09 45.25 -23.63
N HIS A 5 -19.21 44.62 -24.40
CA HIS A 5 -18.84 43.26 -24.82
C HIS A 5 -17.61 43.46 -25.74
N VAL A 6 -16.64 42.55 -25.81
CA VAL A 6 -16.10 42.03 -27.09
C VAL A 6 -15.57 40.61 -26.87
N LEU A 7 -16.14 39.66 -27.63
CA LEU A 7 -15.70 38.30 -27.88
C LEU A 7 -14.80 38.28 -29.14
N SER A 8 -13.82 37.38 -29.19
CA SER A 8 -13.25 36.81 -30.43
C SER A 8 -12.70 35.43 -30.03
N LEU A 9 -13.31 34.27 -30.31
CA LEU A 9 -13.64 33.58 -31.59
C LEU A 9 -12.42 33.29 -32.47
N MET A 10 -11.81 32.13 -32.24
CA MET A 10 -11.22 31.32 -33.32
C MET A 10 -11.77 29.89 -33.23
N THR A 11 -12.58 29.56 -34.22
CA THR A 11 -13.02 28.23 -34.64
C THR A 11 -12.12 27.70 -35.76
N MET A 12 -12.14 26.37 -35.94
CA MET A 12 -11.86 25.54 -37.14
C MET A 12 -10.90 24.39 -36.79
N THR A 13 -11.12 23.11 -37.11
CA THR A 13 -12.25 22.33 -37.65
C THR A 13 -11.89 20.84 -37.47
N LEU A 14 -12.92 20.01 -37.26
CA LEU A 14 -12.92 18.53 -37.22
C LEU A 14 -12.62 17.87 -38.58
N VAL A 15 -12.18 16.59 -38.60
CA VAL A 15 -12.92 15.38 -39.09
C VAL A 15 -12.26 14.05 -38.54
N PRO A 16 -12.81 12.81 -38.67
CA PRO A 16 -13.49 12.06 -37.59
C PRO A 16 -13.12 10.55 -37.42
N GLY A 17 -13.81 9.85 -36.49
CA GLY A 17 -13.98 8.37 -36.44
C GLY A 17 -13.33 7.73 -35.20
N VAL A 18 -13.95 6.90 -34.35
CA VAL A 18 -15.16 6.06 -34.41
C VAL A 18 -15.71 5.92 -32.97
N ARG A 19 -17.01 6.14 -32.77
CA ARG A 19 -17.78 5.70 -31.58
C ARG A 19 -19.03 4.97 -32.05
N ALA A 20 -19.23 3.76 -31.55
CA ALA A 20 -20.48 3.03 -31.25
C ALA A 20 -20.06 1.54 -31.18
N LEU A 21 -20.31 0.75 -30.15
CA LEU A 21 -21.54 0.35 -29.46
C LEU A 21 -21.06 -0.17 -28.06
N TRP A 22 -21.79 -0.17 -26.95
CA TRP A 22 -23.04 -0.87 -26.66
C TRP A 22 -23.64 -0.25 -25.39
N SER A 23 -24.84 0.31 -25.49
CA SER A 23 -25.74 0.53 -24.36
C SER A 23 -27.13 0.23 -24.89
N LEU A 24 -27.78 -0.83 -24.42
CA LEU A 24 -29.23 -1.06 -24.51
C LEU A 24 -29.55 -2.37 -23.77
N HIS A 25 -30.02 -2.27 -22.54
CA HIS A 25 -31.33 -2.82 -22.10
C HIS A 25 -31.44 -2.83 -20.58
N ARG A 26 -32.22 -1.88 -20.06
CA ARG A 26 -32.93 -2.04 -18.79
C ARG A 26 -34.24 -1.29 -18.93
N THR A 27 -35.34 -2.04 -18.93
CA THR A 27 -36.60 -1.82 -18.19
C THR A 27 -37.71 -2.67 -18.81
N SER A 28 -38.34 -3.53 -18.03
CA SER A 28 -39.80 -3.60 -17.92
C SER A 28 -40.21 -4.49 -16.75
N VAL A 29 -40.99 -3.90 -15.85
CA VAL A 29 -41.69 -4.49 -14.71
C VAL A 29 -43.13 -4.78 -15.15
N ARG A 30 -43.67 -5.97 -14.81
CA ARG A 30 -45.09 -6.31 -14.59
C ARG A 30 -45.10 -7.76 -14.03
N ALA A 31 -45.34 -7.99 -12.75
CA ALA A 31 -46.63 -8.04 -12.05
C ALA A 31 -47.62 -9.05 -12.67
N ILE A 32 -47.73 -10.25 -12.07
CA ILE A 32 -48.95 -11.07 -11.94
C ILE A 32 -48.88 -11.79 -10.58
N SER A 33 -49.98 -11.73 -9.86
CA SER A 33 -50.23 -12.22 -8.50
C SER A 33 -50.79 -13.65 -8.45
N CYS A 34 -50.46 -14.33 -7.35
CA CYS A 34 -51.26 -15.30 -6.57
C CYS A 34 -52.01 -16.45 -7.26
N PHE A 35 -51.67 -17.69 -6.91
CA PHE A 35 -52.65 -18.68 -6.41
C PHE A 35 -52.00 -19.61 -5.37
N VAL A 36 -52.76 -19.83 -4.29
CA VAL A 36 -52.50 -20.69 -3.13
C VAL A 36 -53.03 -22.09 -3.43
N ALA A 37 -52.29 -23.15 -3.05
CA ALA A 37 -52.83 -24.36 -2.40
C ALA A 37 -51.70 -25.37 -2.09
N SER A 38 -51.62 -25.79 -0.83
CA SER A 38 -51.05 -27.06 -0.34
C SER A 38 -52.22 -27.99 0.05
N PRO A 39 -52.03 -29.19 0.63
CA PRO A 39 -51.09 -30.29 0.38
C PRO A 39 -51.84 -31.64 0.22
N THR A 40 -51.17 -32.73 -0.19
CA THR A 40 -51.62 -34.09 0.18
C THR A 40 -50.44 -35.06 0.28
N HIS A 41 -50.33 -35.67 1.47
CA HIS A 41 -49.52 -36.84 1.79
C HIS A 41 -50.07 -38.09 1.09
N LEU A 42 -49.22 -39.04 0.71
CA LEU A 42 -49.57 -40.47 0.64
C LEU A 42 -48.32 -41.36 0.81
N PHE A 43 -48.28 -42.01 1.98
CA PHE A 43 -47.80 -43.35 2.37
C PHE A 43 -46.47 -43.94 1.86
N SER A 44 -45.65 -44.25 2.87
CA SER A 44 -44.55 -45.23 2.87
C SER A 44 -45.11 -46.66 2.87
N VAL A 45 -44.50 -47.55 2.08
CA VAL A 45 -44.62 -49.01 2.21
C VAL A 45 -43.24 -49.61 2.03
N ASP A 46 -42.74 -50.24 3.10
CA ASP A 46 -41.55 -51.10 3.11
C ASP A 46 -41.98 -52.57 2.95
N ILE A 47 -41.39 -53.32 2.01
CA ILE A 47 -41.18 -54.79 2.13
C ILE A 47 -39.82 -55.18 1.47
N PRO A 48 -39.04 -56.13 2.02
CA PRO A 48 -37.62 -56.30 1.73
C PRO A 48 -37.22 -57.61 0.98
N ARG A 49 -35.92 -57.69 0.66
CA ARG A 49 -35.04 -58.86 0.35
C ARG A 49 -34.94 -59.34 -1.11
N GLY A 50 -33.69 -59.41 -1.61
CA GLY A 50 -33.33 -60.31 -2.73
C GLY A 50 -32.04 -60.01 -3.51
N LEU A 51 -30.88 -60.23 -2.87
CA LEU A 51 -29.56 -60.73 -3.36
C LEU A 51 -29.03 -60.50 -4.81
N CYS A 52 -27.74 -60.07 -4.84
CA CYS A 52 -26.64 -60.35 -5.81
C CYS A 52 -26.76 -59.78 -7.24
N THR A 53 -25.72 -59.27 -7.93
CA THR A 53 -24.27 -59.04 -7.73
C THR A 53 -23.81 -58.23 -8.94
N ILE A 54 -22.92 -57.24 -8.79
CA ILE A 54 -21.70 -57.01 -9.61
C ILE A 54 -20.91 -55.93 -8.87
N SER A 55 -19.80 -56.34 -8.25
CA SER A 55 -18.82 -55.47 -7.62
C SER A 55 -18.02 -54.77 -8.74
N ALA A 56 -18.34 -53.50 -8.97
CA ALA A 56 -17.35 -52.54 -9.45
C ALA A 56 -16.76 -51.88 -8.20
N ASN A 57 -15.55 -52.29 -7.81
CA ASN A 57 -14.81 -51.69 -6.71
C ASN A 57 -14.34 -50.28 -7.08
N THR A 58 -15.27 -49.33 -7.14
CA THR A 58 -14.99 -47.93 -6.80
C THR A 58 -14.86 -47.88 -5.29
N SER A 59 -13.67 -48.15 -4.76
CA SER A 59 -13.43 -47.87 -3.35
C SER A 59 -13.49 -46.35 -3.17
N GLU A 60 -14.61 -45.91 -2.62
CA GLU A 60 -14.80 -44.59 -2.03
C GLU A 60 -13.55 -44.22 -1.21
N LEU A 61 -12.80 -43.22 -1.69
CA LEU A 61 -11.77 -42.57 -0.90
C LEU A 61 -12.45 -41.79 0.22
N LYS A 62 -12.80 -42.49 1.31
CA LYS A 62 -13.04 -41.85 2.61
C LYS A 62 -11.81 -40.99 2.93
N PRO A 63 -11.99 -39.72 3.36
CA PRO A 63 -10.85 -38.88 3.72
C PRO A 63 -10.05 -39.57 4.84
N LEU A 64 -8.82 -39.99 4.53
CA LEU A 64 -7.83 -40.32 5.56
C LEU A 64 -7.51 -39.01 6.28
N ALA A 65 -8.30 -38.71 7.31
CA ALA A 65 -8.24 -37.45 8.03
C ALA A 65 -6.84 -37.23 8.61
N GLY A 66 -6.07 -36.35 7.96
CA GLY A 66 -4.78 -35.85 8.47
C GLY A 66 -3.55 -36.08 7.60
N ARG A 67 -3.59 -36.96 6.58
CA ARG A 67 -2.43 -37.20 5.69
C ARG A 67 -2.33 -36.12 4.61
N GLU A 68 -1.10 -35.74 4.24
CA GLU A 68 -0.85 -34.87 3.09
C GLU A 68 -1.08 -35.62 1.77
N ASN A 69 -1.51 -34.90 0.74
CA ASN A 69 -1.75 -35.43 -0.60
C ASN A 69 -0.39 -35.64 -1.29
N GLU A 70 0.03 -36.89 -1.45
CA GLU A 70 1.36 -37.26 -1.99
C GLU A 70 1.55 -36.79 -3.44
N LEU A 71 0.53 -36.94 -4.28
CA LEU A 71 0.56 -36.47 -5.67
C LEU A 71 0.73 -34.95 -5.75
N LEU A 72 0.07 -34.21 -4.85
CA LEU A 72 0.25 -32.77 -4.75
C LEU A 72 1.69 -32.43 -4.31
N LEU A 73 2.27 -33.14 -3.34
CA LEU A 73 3.63 -32.89 -2.89
C LEU A 73 4.67 -33.14 -4.00
N GLU A 74 4.48 -34.19 -4.79
CA GLU A 74 5.31 -34.50 -5.97
C GLU A 74 5.20 -33.39 -7.02
N SER A 75 3.97 -32.98 -7.35
CA SER A 75 3.69 -31.87 -8.29
C SER A 75 4.35 -30.57 -7.84
N LEU A 76 4.19 -30.17 -6.57
CA LEU A 76 4.82 -28.98 -6.01
C LEU A 76 6.35 -29.06 -6.02
N THR A 77 6.91 -30.22 -5.70
CA THR A 77 8.36 -30.45 -5.74
C THR A 77 8.89 -30.32 -7.17
N PHE A 78 8.21 -30.92 -8.14
CA PHE A 78 8.54 -30.78 -9.56
C PHE A 78 8.46 -29.32 -10.01
N MET A 79 7.49 -28.53 -9.53
CA MET A 79 7.39 -27.11 -9.83
C MET A 79 8.51 -26.25 -9.20
N GLY A 80 9.31 -26.80 -8.28
CA GLY A 80 10.36 -26.09 -7.55
C GLY A 80 9.84 -25.29 -6.35
N VAL A 81 8.66 -25.64 -5.83
CA VAL A 81 8.07 -25.01 -4.65
C VAL A 81 8.85 -25.44 -3.39
N ASP A 82 9.11 -24.50 -2.49
CA ASP A 82 9.58 -24.80 -1.14
C ASP A 82 8.43 -25.38 -0.31
N VAL A 83 8.28 -26.71 -0.41
CA VAL A 83 7.24 -27.47 0.30
C VAL A 83 7.35 -27.32 1.81
N LYS A 84 8.56 -27.17 2.36
CA LYS A 84 8.77 -26.96 3.80
C LYS A 84 8.17 -25.63 4.23
N MET A 85 8.43 -24.56 3.48
CA MET A 85 7.83 -23.25 3.73
C MET A 85 6.30 -23.28 3.55
N ALA A 86 5.82 -23.91 2.49
CA ALA A 86 4.39 -24.05 2.23
C ALA A 86 3.66 -24.75 3.39
N ARG A 87 4.24 -25.86 3.89
CA ARG A 87 3.74 -26.64 5.03
C ARG A 87 3.70 -25.82 6.32
N GLN A 88 4.73 -25.03 6.60
CA GLN A 88 4.77 -24.15 7.76
C GLN A 88 3.70 -23.06 7.72
N ARG A 89 3.41 -22.53 6.52
CA ARG A 89 2.47 -21.41 6.36
C ARG A 89 1.01 -21.85 6.34
N GLN A 90 0.67 -22.88 5.56
CA GLN A 90 -0.72 -23.28 5.32
C GLN A 90 -0.85 -24.82 5.19
N PRO A 91 -0.59 -25.59 6.26
CA PRO A 91 -0.54 -27.05 6.21
C PRO A 91 -1.86 -27.68 5.75
N GLY A 92 -3.00 -27.05 6.07
CA GLY A 92 -4.31 -27.52 5.63
C GLY A 92 -4.53 -27.51 4.11
N VAL A 93 -3.73 -26.75 3.34
CA VAL A 93 -3.80 -26.78 1.88
C VAL A 93 -3.22 -28.07 1.32
N LEU A 94 -2.14 -28.59 1.92
CA LEU A 94 -1.44 -29.80 1.47
C LEU A 94 -2.24 -31.08 1.74
N ARG A 95 -3.29 -31.01 2.54
CA ARG A 95 -4.22 -32.12 2.84
C ARG A 95 -5.43 -32.14 1.92
N LYS A 96 -5.56 -31.17 1.00
CA LYS A 96 -6.69 -31.12 0.07
C LYS A 96 -6.53 -32.18 -1.01
N PHE A 97 -7.62 -32.90 -1.28
CA PHE A 97 -7.68 -33.87 -2.37
C PHE A 97 -7.73 -33.16 -3.74
N ILE A 98 -8.47 -32.06 -3.83
CA ILE A 98 -8.63 -31.28 -5.06
C ILE A 98 -7.87 -29.96 -4.93
N THR A 99 -6.92 -29.76 -5.83
CA THR A 99 -6.11 -28.56 -6.01
C THR A 99 -5.93 -28.27 -7.51
N ASN A 100 -5.50 -27.05 -7.83
CA ASN A 100 -5.36 -26.54 -9.20
C ASN A 100 -3.95 -25.98 -9.43
N GLU A 101 -2.91 -26.61 -8.88
CA GLU A 101 -1.52 -26.11 -8.93
C GLU A 101 -0.99 -25.96 -10.35
N GLN A 102 -1.28 -26.93 -11.23
CA GLN A 102 -0.92 -26.83 -12.65
C GLN A 102 -1.74 -25.77 -13.38
N GLY A 103 -3.03 -25.64 -13.06
CA GLY A 103 -3.90 -24.60 -13.62
C GLY A 103 -3.42 -23.19 -13.24
N LEU A 104 -3.06 -22.99 -11.99
CA LEU A 104 -2.45 -21.74 -11.51
C LEU A 104 -1.12 -21.47 -12.21
N ALA A 105 -0.27 -22.48 -12.35
CA ALA A 105 1.02 -22.34 -13.03
C ALA A 105 0.84 -21.89 -14.48
N ASN A 106 -0.01 -22.59 -15.23
CA ASN A 106 -0.30 -22.28 -16.62
C ASN A 106 -0.91 -20.88 -16.76
N PHE A 107 -1.84 -20.51 -15.87
CA PHE A 107 -2.41 -19.16 -15.82
C PHE A 107 -1.32 -18.10 -15.65
N LEU A 108 -0.47 -18.22 -14.63
CA LEU A 108 0.57 -17.23 -14.35
C LEU A 108 1.65 -17.20 -15.45
N HIS A 109 2.02 -18.34 -16.02
CA HIS A 109 2.91 -18.42 -17.18
C HIS A 109 2.32 -17.71 -18.40
N GLY A 110 1.02 -17.91 -18.66
CA GLY A 110 0.30 -17.20 -19.72
C GLY A 110 0.29 -15.68 -19.55
N LYS A 111 0.47 -15.18 -18.32
CA LYS A 111 0.62 -13.74 -18.01
C LYS A 111 2.09 -13.28 -17.91
N GLY A 112 3.06 -14.14 -18.25
CA GLY A 112 4.49 -13.81 -18.29
C GLY A 112 5.28 -14.10 -17.01
N ALA A 113 4.71 -14.80 -16.01
CA ALA A 113 5.46 -15.20 -14.82
C ALA A 113 6.51 -16.27 -15.16
N SER A 114 7.73 -16.13 -14.63
CA SER A 114 8.74 -17.19 -14.72
C SER A 114 8.42 -18.36 -13.77
N ARG A 115 8.96 -19.55 -14.06
CA ARG A 115 8.85 -20.73 -13.16
C ARG A 115 9.28 -20.43 -11.73
N LYS A 116 10.37 -19.67 -11.56
CA LYS A 116 10.88 -19.24 -10.26
C LYS A 116 9.87 -18.36 -9.50
N VAL A 117 9.23 -17.42 -10.20
CA VAL A 117 8.21 -16.54 -9.61
C VAL A 117 6.98 -17.34 -9.20
N VAL A 118 6.47 -18.24 -10.05
CA VAL A 118 5.34 -19.11 -9.73
C VAL A 118 5.63 -19.97 -8.50
N ALA A 119 6.79 -20.64 -8.47
CA ALA A 119 7.22 -21.44 -7.34
C ALA A 119 7.31 -20.61 -6.05
N SER A 120 7.90 -19.42 -6.12
CA SER A 120 8.01 -18.46 -5.01
C SER A 120 6.64 -18.00 -4.49
N ILE A 121 5.69 -17.73 -5.38
CA ILE A 121 4.31 -17.36 -5.04
C ILE A 121 3.64 -18.50 -4.25
N ILE A 122 3.67 -19.72 -4.77
CA ILE A 122 3.02 -20.89 -4.13
C ILE A 122 3.68 -21.22 -2.79
N SER A 123 5.01 -21.16 -2.71
CA SER A 123 5.76 -21.39 -1.47
C SER A 123 5.32 -20.45 -0.35
N ARG A 124 5.10 -19.17 -0.68
CA ARG A 124 4.73 -18.12 0.28
C ARG A 124 3.24 -18.04 0.54
N TYR A 125 2.40 -18.50 -0.40
CA TYR A 125 0.95 -18.48 -0.26
C TYR A 125 0.26 -19.71 -0.87
N PRO A 126 0.38 -20.90 -0.24
CA PRO A 126 -0.10 -22.16 -0.81
C PRO A 126 -1.56 -22.17 -1.26
N ARG A 127 -2.44 -21.47 -0.54
CA ARG A 127 -3.88 -21.34 -0.86
C ARG A 127 -4.13 -20.76 -2.27
N ALA A 128 -3.13 -20.15 -2.92
CA ALA A 128 -3.23 -19.76 -4.32
C ALA A 128 -3.63 -20.94 -5.24
N ILE A 129 -3.16 -22.16 -4.95
CA ILE A 129 -3.45 -23.35 -5.77
C ILE A 129 -4.90 -23.83 -5.65
N THR A 130 -5.72 -23.23 -4.77
CA THR A 130 -7.13 -23.62 -4.61
C THR A 130 -8.08 -22.74 -5.42
N ARG A 131 -7.55 -21.89 -6.32
CA ARG A 131 -8.35 -20.99 -7.16
C ARG A 131 -8.63 -21.64 -8.51
N THR A 132 -9.82 -21.44 -9.05
CA THR A 132 -10.20 -21.92 -10.39
C THR A 132 -9.67 -20.95 -11.46
N GLY A 133 -9.47 -21.44 -12.68
CA GLY A 133 -9.01 -20.59 -13.79
C GLY A 133 -9.95 -19.41 -14.06
N GLU A 134 -11.27 -19.65 -14.05
CA GLU A 134 -12.29 -18.61 -14.22
C GLU A 134 -12.18 -17.52 -13.15
N HIS A 135 -12.05 -17.92 -11.88
CA HIS A 135 -11.89 -16.97 -10.77
C HIS A 135 -10.65 -16.10 -10.93
N LEU A 136 -9.54 -16.72 -11.34
CA LEU A 136 -8.27 -16.04 -11.58
C LEU A 136 -8.38 -15.02 -12.72
N GLU A 137 -9.01 -15.39 -13.85
CA GLU A 137 -9.21 -14.47 -14.99
C GLU A 137 -10.10 -13.28 -14.64
N GLN A 138 -11.23 -13.51 -13.96
CA GLN A 138 -12.10 -12.42 -13.50
C GLN A 138 -11.35 -11.45 -12.58
N ARG A 139 -10.60 -12.00 -11.60
CA ARG A 139 -9.83 -11.19 -10.65
C ARG A 139 -8.70 -10.42 -11.34
N TRP A 140 -8.07 -11.05 -12.32
CA TRP A 140 -7.03 -10.44 -13.13
C TRP A 140 -7.57 -9.28 -13.95
N ALA A 141 -8.73 -9.45 -14.58
CA ALA A 141 -9.39 -8.39 -15.35
C ALA A 141 -9.68 -7.14 -14.49
N LEU A 142 -10.09 -7.32 -13.23
CA LEU A 142 -10.26 -6.20 -12.29
C LEU A 142 -8.94 -5.45 -12.03
N TRP A 143 -7.82 -6.16 -11.88
CA TRP A 143 -6.49 -5.53 -11.75
C TRP A 143 -6.03 -4.89 -13.06
N ARG A 144 -6.36 -5.46 -14.21
CA ARG A 144 -6.12 -4.87 -15.54
C ARG A 144 -6.96 -3.61 -15.80
N GLY A 145 -8.06 -3.43 -15.07
CA GLY A 145 -8.78 -2.15 -15.05
C GLY A 145 -7.96 -1.01 -14.43
N ILE A 146 -6.93 -1.31 -13.64
CA ILE A 146 -6.05 -0.33 -12.97
C ILE A 146 -4.65 -0.30 -13.63
N PHE A 147 -4.09 -1.45 -13.97
CA PHE A 147 -2.75 -1.56 -14.55
C PHE A 147 -2.78 -1.59 -16.08
N LYS A 148 -1.67 -1.23 -16.73
CA LYS A 148 -1.57 -1.25 -18.20
C LYS A 148 -0.83 -2.46 -18.75
N SER A 149 -0.03 -3.15 -17.95
CA SER A 149 0.63 -4.41 -18.31
C SER A 149 0.39 -5.54 -17.30
N ASP A 150 0.51 -6.79 -17.77
CA ASP A 150 0.53 -7.98 -16.91
C ASP A 150 1.79 -8.01 -16.03
N GLN A 151 2.91 -7.50 -16.54
CA GLN A 151 4.18 -7.46 -15.83
C GLN A 151 4.09 -6.66 -14.53
N GLU A 152 3.34 -5.56 -14.51
CA GLU A 152 3.09 -4.79 -13.28
C GLU A 152 2.39 -5.64 -12.20
N ILE A 153 1.40 -6.43 -12.60
CA ILE A 153 0.67 -7.33 -11.69
C ILE A 153 1.62 -8.42 -11.19
N ILE A 154 2.38 -9.05 -12.09
CA ILE A 154 3.37 -10.08 -11.72
C ILE A 154 4.40 -9.53 -10.73
N ASN A 155 4.91 -8.31 -10.93
CA ASN A 155 5.85 -7.67 -10.00
C ASN A 155 5.24 -7.43 -8.60
N ILE A 156 3.93 -7.22 -8.52
CA ILE A 156 3.22 -7.12 -7.24
C ILE A 156 3.07 -8.51 -6.60
N LEU A 157 2.67 -9.52 -7.37
CA LEU A 157 2.52 -10.89 -6.87
C LEU A 157 3.84 -11.49 -6.40
N ASP A 158 4.95 -11.17 -7.09
CA ASP A 158 6.27 -11.62 -6.68
C ASP A 158 6.72 -10.96 -5.37
N ARG A 159 6.31 -9.73 -5.07
CA ARG A 159 6.58 -9.11 -3.77
C ARG A 159 5.60 -9.57 -2.68
N SER A 160 4.31 -9.67 -3.01
CA SER A 160 3.23 -9.92 -2.08
C SER A 160 2.12 -10.75 -2.74
N PRO A 161 2.25 -12.09 -2.78
CA PRO A 161 1.22 -12.95 -3.39
C PRO A 161 -0.11 -12.88 -2.62
N GLU A 162 -0.02 -12.66 -1.31
CA GLU A 162 -1.16 -12.64 -0.41
C GLU A 162 -2.27 -11.66 -0.82
N SER A 163 -1.93 -10.47 -1.30
CA SER A 163 -2.95 -9.45 -1.65
C SER A 163 -3.89 -9.90 -2.76
N PHE A 164 -3.42 -10.76 -3.67
CA PHE A 164 -4.26 -11.29 -4.74
C PHE A 164 -4.97 -12.57 -4.31
N PHE A 165 -4.27 -13.49 -3.65
CA PHE A 165 -4.80 -14.84 -3.39
C PHE A 165 -5.53 -15.01 -2.05
N ARG A 166 -5.45 -14.04 -1.14
CA ARG A 166 -6.08 -14.15 0.20
C ARG A 166 -7.59 -14.22 0.17
N SER A 167 -8.23 -13.45 -0.71
CA SER A 167 -9.68 -13.44 -0.90
C SER A 167 -10.06 -14.12 -2.21
N SER A 168 -11.21 -14.81 -2.23
CA SER A 168 -11.91 -15.23 -3.45
C SER A 168 -13.04 -14.29 -3.85
N ASP A 169 -13.31 -13.25 -3.06
CA ASP A 169 -14.42 -12.35 -3.28
C ASP A 169 -14.02 -11.28 -4.32
N ASN A 170 -14.46 -11.47 -5.56
CA ASN A 170 -14.24 -10.52 -6.66
C ASN A 170 -15.24 -9.36 -6.60
N ASP A 171 -16.46 -9.60 -6.12
CA ASP A 171 -17.47 -8.54 -5.91
C ASP A 171 -16.99 -7.52 -4.88
N ASN A 172 -16.37 -7.97 -3.78
CA ASN A 172 -15.77 -7.09 -2.80
C ASN A 172 -14.57 -6.32 -3.36
N LEU A 173 -13.76 -6.93 -4.23
CA LEU A 173 -12.67 -6.23 -4.91
C LEU A 173 -13.22 -5.11 -5.80
N GLU A 174 -14.25 -5.39 -6.60
CA GLU A 174 -14.92 -4.39 -7.43
C GLU A 174 -15.54 -3.26 -6.58
N LYS A 175 -16.28 -3.61 -5.52
CA LYS A 175 -16.84 -2.64 -4.57
C LYS A 175 -15.76 -1.75 -3.94
N ASN A 176 -14.58 -2.29 -3.65
CA ASN A 176 -13.45 -1.50 -3.17
C ASN A 176 -12.93 -0.53 -4.23
N ILE A 177 -12.79 -0.96 -5.48
CA ILE A 177 -12.36 -0.08 -6.59
C ILE A 177 -13.35 1.07 -6.74
N VAL A 178 -14.65 0.78 -6.78
CA VAL A 178 -15.72 1.78 -6.87
C VAL A 178 -15.70 2.71 -5.66
N PHE A 179 -15.61 2.18 -4.44
CA PHE A 179 -15.56 2.97 -3.23
C PHE A 179 -14.36 3.92 -3.20
N LEU A 180 -13.15 3.43 -3.47
CA LEU A 180 -11.94 4.25 -3.48
C LEU A 180 -12.02 5.34 -4.56
N SER A 181 -12.52 5.01 -5.75
CA SER A 181 -12.78 5.98 -6.83
C SER A 181 -13.78 7.06 -6.37
N SER A 182 -14.81 6.66 -5.62
CA SER A 182 -15.80 7.59 -5.08
C SER A 182 -15.21 8.59 -4.10
N LEU A 183 -14.04 8.34 -3.49
CA LEU A 183 -13.34 9.32 -2.65
C LEU A 183 -12.65 10.42 -3.47
N GLY A 184 -12.74 10.35 -4.80
CA GLY A 184 -12.05 11.25 -5.73
C GLY A 184 -10.60 10.86 -5.99
N LEU A 185 -10.20 9.63 -5.66
CA LEU A 185 -8.91 9.06 -6.06
C LEU A 185 -8.99 8.72 -7.55
N ASP A 186 -8.07 9.26 -8.35
CA ASP A 186 -8.04 9.02 -9.79
C ASP A 186 -7.34 7.70 -10.14
N ALA A 187 -7.30 7.36 -11.43
CA ALA A 187 -6.64 6.14 -11.90
C ALA A 187 -5.16 6.05 -11.50
N LYS A 188 -4.44 7.18 -11.40
CA LYS A 188 -3.04 7.23 -10.99
C LYS A 188 -2.90 6.98 -9.49
N ASP A 189 -3.82 7.49 -8.67
CA ASP A 189 -3.86 7.22 -7.24
C ASP A 189 -4.18 5.74 -6.96
N LEU A 190 -5.16 5.16 -7.65
CA LEU A 190 -5.49 3.73 -7.51
C LEU A 190 -4.33 2.84 -7.96
N HIS A 191 -3.68 3.19 -9.07
CA HIS A 191 -2.47 2.52 -9.53
C HIS A 191 -1.36 2.56 -8.47
N ARG A 192 -1.08 3.75 -7.92
CA ARG A 192 -0.06 3.95 -6.87
C ARG A 192 -0.39 3.16 -5.60
N LEU A 193 -1.66 3.16 -5.20
CA LEU A 193 -2.16 2.46 -4.02
C LEU A 193 -2.06 0.94 -4.18
N LEU A 194 -2.51 0.38 -5.31
CA LEU A 194 -2.43 -1.06 -5.57
C LEU A 194 -0.98 -1.52 -5.76
N THR A 195 -0.12 -0.69 -6.35
CA THR A 195 1.32 -1.00 -6.48
C THR A 195 2.02 -1.07 -5.12
N THR A 196 1.69 -0.15 -4.21
CA THR A 196 2.44 0.03 -2.96
C THR A 196 1.83 -0.76 -1.80
N ALA A 197 0.50 -0.70 -1.65
CA ALA A 197 -0.26 -1.33 -0.58
C ALA A 197 -1.39 -2.22 -1.15
N PRO A 198 -1.06 -3.28 -1.91
CA PRO A 198 -2.07 -4.08 -2.61
C PRO A 198 -3.08 -4.77 -1.67
N ARG A 199 -2.70 -4.94 -0.40
CA ARG A 199 -3.58 -5.49 0.63
C ARG A 199 -4.85 -4.65 0.84
N THR A 200 -4.82 -3.34 0.56
CA THR A 200 -5.99 -2.45 0.60
C THR A 200 -7.16 -2.98 -0.21
N PHE A 201 -6.89 -3.57 -1.38
CA PHE A 201 -7.91 -4.11 -2.29
C PHE A 201 -8.40 -5.52 -1.92
N SER A 202 -7.79 -6.12 -0.89
CA SER A 202 -8.21 -7.40 -0.32
C SER A 202 -8.93 -7.26 1.03
N ASN A 203 -8.98 -6.04 1.58
CA ASN A 203 -9.82 -5.71 2.73
C ASN A 203 -11.30 -5.83 2.34
N SER A 204 -12.19 -6.04 3.30
CA SER A 204 -13.61 -5.78 3.02
C SER A 204 -13.82 -4.30 2.72
N VAL A 205 -14.79 -3.99 1.88
CA VAL A 205 -15.15 -2.58 1.59
C VAL A 205 -15.56 -1.85 2.87
N GLU A 206 -16.21 -2.53 3.82
CA GLU A 206 -16.57 -2.00 5.13
C GLU A 206 -15.33 -1.63 5.96
N LEU A 207 -14.25 -2.43 5.92
CA LEU A 207 -13.03 -2.11 6.65
C LEU A 207 -12.36 -0.84 6.10
N ASN A 208 -12.34 -0.69 4.76
CA ASN A 208 -11.84 0.54 4.15
C ASN A 208 -12.75 1.75 4.49
N ARG A 209 -14.08 1.57 4.48
CA ARG A 209 -15.04 2.61 4.92
C ARG A 209 -14.83 3.04 6.36
N GLN A 210 -14.57 2.09 7.27
CA GLN A 210 -14.32 2.40 8.68
C GLN A 210 -13.10 3.29 8.86
N MET A 211 -12.00 3.03 8.14
CA MET A 211 -10.82 3.90 8.20
C MET A 211 -11.10 5.28 7.62
N VAL A 212 -11.80 5.37 6.48
CA VAL A 212 -12.16 6.67 5.87
C VAL A 212 -13.05 7.47 6.81
N LYS A 213 -14.10 6.85 7.36
CA LYS A 213 -14.98 7.48 8.34
C LYS A 213 -14.20 7.97 9.57
N PHE A 214 -13.28 7.16 10.08
CA PHE A 214 -12.42 7.55 11.19
C PHE A 214 -11.58 8.79 10.88
N LEU A 215 -11.04 8.91 9.66
CA LEU A 215 -10.28 10.10 9.24
C LEU A 215 -11.17 11.34 9.08
N GLU A 216 -12.40 11.16 8.59
CA GLU A 216 -13.39 12.24 8.46
C GLU A 216 -13.86 12.74 9.84
N ASP A 217 -14.23 11.81 10.74
CA ASP A 217 -14.64 12.12 12.11
C ASP A 217 -13.50 12.83 12.86
N MET A 218 -12.25 12.37 12.73
CA MET A 218 -11.08 13.03 13.33
C MET A 218 -10.82 14.42 12.72
N SER A 219 -11.05 14.61 11.41
CA SER A 219 -10.97 15.95 10.82
C SER A 219 -12.00 16.91 11.43
N ALA A 220 -13.22 16.42 11.67
CA ALA A 220 -14.29 17.21 12.30
C ALA A 220 -13.95 17.55 13.76
N GLU A 221 -13.45 16.59 14.53
CA GLU A 221 -12.99 16.79 15.93
C GLU A 221 -11.90 17.86 16.05
N LEU A 222 -11.04 17.99 15.02
CA LEU A 222 -9.96 18.99 14.95
C LEU A 222 -10.38 20.31 14.28
N GLY A 223 -11.67 20.51 13.97
CA GLY A 223 -12.18 21.75 13.36
C GLY A 223 -11.84 21.93 11.87
N GLY A 224 -11.51 20.85 11.16
CA GLY A 224 -11.33 20.86 9.71
C GLY A 224 -12.61 21.23 8.97
N GLN A 225 -12.50 21.79 7.77
CA GLN A 225 -13.66 22.26 7.00
C GLN A 225 -14.13 21.24 5.96
N ASP A 226 -13.20 20.63 5.23
CA ASP A 226 -13.49 19.62 4.21
C ASP A 226 -12.91 18.26 4.64
N HIS A 227 -13.73 17.50 5.38
CA HIS A 227 -13.34 16.21 5.97
C HIS A 227 -13.03 15.15 4.91
N ARG A 228 -13.79 15.18 3.80
CA ARG A 228 -13.62 14.22 2.70
C ARG A 228 -12.32 14.49 1.95
N GLN A 229 -12.03 15.77 1.67
CA GLN A 229 -10.75 16.17 1.08
C GLN A 229 -9.59 15.90 2.03
N PHE A 230 -9.78 16.07 3.34
CA PHE A 230 -8.81 15.68 4.35
C PHE A 230 -8.49 14.17 4.28
N ALA A 231 -9.51 13.30 4.32
CA ALA A 231 -9.32 11.86 4.22
C ALA A 231 -8.62 11.46 2.92
N LYS A 232 -9.04 12.04 1.78
CA LYS A 232 -8.36 11.85 0.48
C LYS A 232 -6.89 12.26 0.53
N ALA A 233 -6.58 13.43 1.12
CA ALA A 233 -5.20 13.92 1.22
C ALA A 233 -4.33 12.98 2.08
N VAL A 234 -4.83 12.53 3.23
CA VAL A 234 -4.13 11.58 4.09
C VAL A 234 -3.85 10.27 3.36
N ILE A 235 -4.85 9.68 2.69
CA ILE A 235 -4.69 8.43 1.93
C ILE A 235 -3.70 8.60 0.77
N SER A 236 -3.73 9.75 0.11
CA SER A 236 -2.82 10.04 -1.01
C SER A 236 -1.36 10.16 -0.54
N ARG A 237 -1.14 10.67 0.68
CA ARG A 237 0.21 10.82 1.28
C ARG A 237 0.70 9.54 1.95
N ASN A 238 -0.17 8.84 2.68
CA ASN A 238 0.14 7.59 3.33
C ASN A 238 -0.68 6.45 2.69
N LEU A 239 -0.04 5.76 1.74
CA LEU A 239 -0.66 4.65 1.00
C LEU A 239 -0.95 3.41 1.85
N TYR A 240 -0.33 3.29 3.03
CA TYR A 240 -0.54 2.17 3.94
C TYR A 240 -1.62 2.43 4.98
N ILE A 241 -2.20 3.64 5.04
CA ILE A 241 -3.16 4.01 6.09
C ILE A 241 -4.37 3.07 6.13
N LEU A 242 -4.87 2.62 4.97
CA LEU A 242 -6.03 1.74 4.85
C LEU A 242 -5.76 0.30 5.31
N ILE A 243 -4.50 -0.08 5.54
CA ILE A 243 -4.12 -1.38 6.10
C ILE A 243 -3.57 -1.26 7.53
N ARG A 244 -3.75 -0.09 8.16
CA ARG A 244 -3.55 0.10 9.61
C ARG A 244 -4.88 -0.06 10.34
N SER A 245 -4.80 -0.31 11.64
CA SER A 245 -5.99 -0.27 12.50
C SER A 245 -6.27 1.16 12.94
N THR A 246 -7.55 1.54 13.01
CA THR A 246 -7.99 2.84 13.55
C THR A 246 -7.46 3.07 14.97
N LYS A 247 -7.40 2.00 15.80
CA LYS A 247 -6.77 2.04 17.14
C LYS A 247 -5.32 2.51 17.10
N ARG A 248 -4.50 2.01 16.16
CA ARG A 248 -3.10 2.43 16.02
C ARG A 248 -3.01 3.88 15.60
N VAL A 249 -3.79 4.25 14.58
CA VAL A 249 -3.80 5.61 14.03
C VAL A 249 -4.20 6.61 15.12
N LYS A 250 -5.30 6.34 15.85
CA LYS A 250 -5.76 7.16 16.98
C LYS A 250 -4.70 7.32 18.05
N ALA A 251 -4.10 6.22 18.51
CA ALA A 251 -3.06 6.27 19.54
C ALA A 251 -1.84 7.10 19.13
N ASN A 252 -1.48 7.11 17.84
CA ASN A 252 -0.39 7.95 17.33
C ASN A 252 -0.79 9.42 17.25
N ILE A 253 -2.01 9.73 16.82
CA ILE A 253 -2.54 11.10 16.79
C ILE A 253 -2.59 11.69 18.20
N ASP A 254 -3.19 10.97 19.15
CA ASP A 254 -3.30 11.39 20.56
C ASP A 254 -1.90 11.62 21.16
N PHE A 255 -0.96 10.73 20.85
CA PHE A 255 0.43 10.85 21.30
C PHE A 255 1.13 12.08 20.72
N LEU A 256 0.97 12.37 19.42
CA LEU A 256 1.55 13.56 18.79
C LEU A 256 0.97 14.84 19.39
N LYS A 257 -0.37 14.89 19.55
CA LYS A 257 -1.06 16.03 20.16
C LYS A 257 -0.55 16.29 21.58
N GLY A 258 -0.52 15.26 22.43
CA GLY A 258 -0.08 15.37 23.82
C GLY A 258 1.41 15.66 24.00
N SER A 259 2.28 15.10 23.17
CA SER A 259 3.74 15.25 23.34
C SER A 259 4.26 16.66 23.05
N PHE A 260 3.62 17.34 22.09
CA PHE A 260 4.11 18.60 21.55
C PHE A 260 3.18 19.79 21.78
N ASN A 261 1.98 19.58 22.33
CA ASN A 261 0.95 20.62 22.37
C ASN A 261 0.76 21.25 20.97
N ILE A 262 0.65 20.38 19.95
CA ILE A 262 0.36 20.79 18.58
C ILE A 262 -1.09 21.26 18.55
N SER A 263 -1.32 22.46 18.03
CA SER A 263 -2.67 22.97 17.84
C SER A 263 -3.42 22.18 16.78
N ASP A 264 -4.76 22.17 16.85
CA ASP A 264 -5.57 21.37 15.92
C ASP A 264 -5.32 21.72 14.44
N PRO A 265 -5.18 23.00 14.03
CA PRO A 265 -4.82 23.35 12.66
C PRO A 265 -3.42 22.88 12.24
N GLU A 266 -2.42 22.96 13.14
CA GLU A 266 -1.07 22.45 12.87
C GLU A 266 -1.08 20.92 12.69
N LEU A 267 -1.88 20.21 13.49
CA LEU A 267 -2.02 18.76 13.41
C LEU A 267 -2.68 18.34 12.10
N LEU A 268 -3.76 19.02 11.69
CA LEU A 268 -4.40 18.79 10.40
C LEU A 268 -3.41 18.97 9.25
N ALA A 269 -2.65 20.08 9.25
CA ALA A 269 -1.64 20.36 8.23
C ALA A 269 -0.52 19.30 8.20
N LEU A 270 -0.06 18.86 9.38
CA LEU A 270 0.94 17.80 9.50
C LEU A 270 0.46 16.49 8.87
N LEU A 271 -0.79 16.09 9.17
CA LEU A 271 -1.38 14.84 8.70
C LEU A 271 -1.75 14.88 7.21
N GLN A 272 -2.07 16.04 6.65
CA GLN A 272 -2.25 16.21 5.19
C GLN A 272 -0.93 16.30 4.41
N GLY A 273 0.19 16.49 5.12
CA GLY A 273 1.53 16.60 4.57
C GLY A 273 2.36 15.32 4.70
N THR A 274 3.68 15.49 4.86
CA THR A 274 4.63 14.39 5.08
C THR A 274 4.50 13.73 6.45
N GLY A 275 3.72 14.32 7.37
CA GLY A 275 3.45 13.72 8.68
C GLY A 275 2.46 12.56 8.65
N ALA A 276 1.71 12.39 7.55
CA ALA A 276 0.77 11.28 7.37
C ALA A 276 1.43 9.91 7.57
N GLU A 277 2.70 9.78 7.18
CA GLU A 277 3.46 8.53 7.27
C GLU A 277 3.72 8.14 8.72
N ILE A 278 3.79 9.09 9.67
CA ILE A 278 3.99 8.79 11.11
C ILE A 278 2.90 7.82 11.61
N LEU A 279 1.71 7.88 11.04
CA LEU A 279 0.56 7.05 11.42
C LEU A 279 0.79 5.56 11.14
N ASP A 280 1.79 5.20 10.32
CA ASP A 280 2.16 3.81 10.06
C ASP A 280 2.95 3.16 11.19
N LEU A 281 3.71 3.98 11.93
CA LEU A 281 4.58 3.52 12.99
C LEU A 281 3.78 2.79 14.07
N SER A 282 4.37 1.77 14.68
CA SER A 282 3.80 1.25 15.91
C SER A 282 3.94 2.32 17.00
N ASN A 283 2.95 2.38 17.90
CA ASN A 283 2.92 3.38 18.96
C ASN A 283 4.18 3.33 19.85
N GLU A 284 4.66 2.12 20.16
CA GLU A 284 5.89 1.90 20.92
C GLU A 284 7.15 2.39 20.20
N TYR A 285 7.21 2.19 18.88
CA TYR A 285 8.34 2.66 18.08
C TYR A 285 8.36 4.19 18.02
N LEU A 286 7.21 4.82 17.77
CA LEU A 286 7.06 6.27 17.77
C LEU A 286 7.47 6.90 19.11
N LYS A 287 6.95 6.37 20.23
CA LYS A 287 7.30 6.81 21.59
C LYS A 287 8.80 6.73 21.86
N ARG A 288 9.40 5.59 21.55
CA ARG A 288 10.83 5.35 21.78
C ARG A 288 11.70 6.29 20.96
N ASN A 289 11.43 6.40 19.66
CA ASN A 289 12.22 7.25 18.77
C ASN A 289 12.08 8.72 19.13
N LEU A 290 10.86 9.15 19.51
CA LEU A 290 10.67 10.51 19.97
C LEU A 290 11.45 10.79 21.25
N LYS A 291 11.35 9.91 22.27
CA LYS A 291 12.09 10.09 23.52
C LYS A 291 13.60 10.26 23.26
N ARG A 292 14.18 9.39 22.42
CA ARG A 292 15.60 9.45 22.05
C ARG A 292 15.96 10.71 21.27
N LEU A 293 15.10 11.14 20.34
CA LEU A 293 15.28 12.39 19.62
C LEU A 293 15.30 13.58 20.59
N GLN A 294 14.37 13.62 21.54
CA GLN A 294 14.31 14.66 22.57
C GLN A 294 15.59 14.67 23.42
N GLU A 295 16.02 13.52 23.94
CA GLU A 295 17.26 13.38 24.73
C GLU A 295 18.49 13.87 23.95
N LYS A 296 18.65 13.44 22.69
CA LYS A 296 19.78 13.87 21.85
C LYS A 296 19.71 15.37 21.57
N MET A 297 18.54 15.91 21.20
CA MET A 297 18.41 17.34 20.93
C MET A 297 18.67 18.18 22.19
N MET A 298 18.20 17.76 23.36
CA MET A 298 18.50 18.44 24.63
C MET A 298 20.00 18.40 24.95
N SER A 299 20.69 17.28 24.72
CA SER A 299 22.16 17.19 24.90
C SER A 299 22.94 18.13 23.97
N LEU A 300 22.33 18.55 22.87
CA LEU A 300 22.88 19.51 21.91
C LEU A 300 22.40 20.95 22.17
N GLY A 301 21.84 21.23 23.35
CA GLY A 301 21.37 22.56 23.76
C GLY A 301 20.07 23.01 23.07
N CYS A 302 19.34 22.11 22.41
CA CYS A 302 18.07 22.46 21.78
C CYS A 302 16.91 22.40 22.77
N GLN A 303 16.03 23.40 22.71
CA GLN A 303 14.81 23.44 23.50
C GLN A 303 13.73 22.51 22.92
N LYS A 304 12.71 22.18 23.73
CA LYS A 304 11.55 21.37 23.29
C LYS A 304 10.84 21.96 22.06
N ALA A 305 10.79 23.29 21.95
CA ALA A 305 10.22 23.99 20.78
C ALA A 305 10.98 23.66 19.47
N ASN A 306 12.30 23.48 19.53
CA ASN A 306 13.12 23.09 18.38
C ASN A 306 12.76 21.68 17.91
N VAL A 307 12.51 20.76 18.85
CA VAL A 307 12.07 19.39 18.53
C VAL A 307 10.70 19.39 17.85
N LYS A 308 9.74 20.18 18.37
CA LYS A 308 8.42 20.37 17.74
C LYS A 308 8.58 20.89 16.31
N LYS A 309 9.36 21.96 16.13
CA LYS A 309 9.63 22.55 14.81
C LYS A 309 10.24 21.53 13.84
N LEU A 310 11.24 20.77 14.29
CA LEU A 310 11.88 19.74 13.47
C LEU A 310 10.89 18.68 13.00
N ILE A 311 10.00 18.21 13.87
CA ILE A 311 9.03 17.16 13.52
C ILE A 311 7.95 17.70 12.58
N ILE A 312 7.50 18.94 12.76
CA ILE A 312 6.52 19.55 11.85
C ILE A 312 7.13 19.76 10.46
N CYS A 313 8.37 20.25 10.38
CA CYS A 313 9.03 20.55 9.11
C CYS A 313 9.66 19.31 8.43
N TYR A 314 10.05 18.30 9.22
CA TYR A 314 10.72 17.09 8.74
C TYR A 314 10.31 15.85 9.55
N PRO A 315 9.05 15.39 9.39
CA PRO A 315 8.49 14.24 10.12
C PRO A 315 9.30 12.95 9.98
N THR A 316 9.97 12.79 8.84
CA THR A 316 10.78 11.61 8.50
C THR A 316 11.94 11.39 9.47
N VAL A 317 12.34 12.40 10.26
CA VAL A 317 13.31 12.22 11.36
C VAL A 317 12.91 11.11 12.33
N LEU A 318 11.61 10.89 12.54
CA LEU A 318 11.09 9.87 13.47
C LEU A 318 11.28 8.43 12.96
N PHE A 319 11.63 8.27 11.69
CA PHE A 319 11.94 6.98 11.07
C PHE A 319 13.44 6.66 11.11
N ILE A 320 14.28 7.64 11.44
CA ILE A 320 15.72 7.46 11.53
C ILE A 320 16.04 6.77 12.86
N GLY A 321 16.77 5.67 12.78
CA GLY A 321 17.27 4.98 13.97
C GLY A 321 18.15 5.92 14.82
N PRO A 322 18.12 5.82 16.16
CA PRO A 322 18.77 6.76 17.06
C PRO A 322 20.30 6.84 16.87
N ASP A 323 20.95 5.72 16.60
CA ASP A 323 22.40 5.68 16.37
C ASP A 323 22.76 6.33 15.03
N THR A 324 21.92 6.10 14.02
CA THR A 324 22.04 6.73 12.70
C THR A 324 21.84 8.24 12.79
N LEU A 325 20.80 8.69 13.49
CA LEU A 325 20.56 10.12 13.68
C LEU A 325 21.72 10.78 14.43
N SER A 326 22.21 10.15 15.50
CA SER A 326 23.35 10.66 16.27
C SER A 326 24.58 10.79 15.39
N SER A 327 24.89 9.76 14.59
CA SER A 327 26.02 9.77 13.66
C SER A 327 25.89 10.89 12.60
N LYS A 328 24.68 11.13 12.06
CA LYS A 328 24.42 12.22 11.12
C LYS A 328 24.58 13.61 11.74
N LEU A 329 24.11 13.80 12.98
CA LEU A 329 24.26 15.07 13.68
C LEU A 329 25.73 15.31 14.03
N ASP A 330 26.42 14.31 14.57
CA ASP A 330 27.81 14.44 14.99
C ASP A 330 28.73 14.72 13.80
N CYS A 331 28.48 14.16 12.60
CA CYS A 331 29.30 14.44 11.43
C CYS A 331 29.14 15.90 10.93
N LEU A 332 27.93 16.46 10.98
CA LEU A 332 27.66 17.85 10.64
C LEU A 332 28.29 18.81 11.67
N LEU A 333 28.07 18.55 12.96
CA LEU A 333 28.57 19.38 14.05
C LEU A 333 30.10 19.41 14.11
N LYS A 334 30.77 18.27 13.86
CA LYS A 334 32.25 18.20 13.77
C LYS A 334 32.84 19.05 12.66
N ARG A 335 32.05 19.49 11.68
CA ARG A 335 32.47 20.40 10.59
C ARG A 335 32.02 21.85 10.83
N GLY A 336 31.62 22.18 12.05
CA GLY A 336 31.25 23.55 12.44
C GLY A 336 29.86 23.99 11.97
N ILE A 337 29.06 23.09 11.42
CA ILE A 337 27.65 23.37 11.08
C ILE A 337 26.86 23.40 12.38
N SER A 338 26.13 24.50 12.64
CA SER A 338 25.39 24.65 13.89
C SER A 338 24.04 23.91 13.87
N MET A 339 23.50 23.60 15.05
CA MET A 339 22.14 23.06 15.16
C MET A 339 21.08 23.99 14.57
N ALA A 340 21.27 25.31 14.65
CA ALA A 340 20.35 26.27 14.04
C ALA A 340 20.25 26.08 12.51
N GLN A 341 21.40 25.92 11.84
CA GLN A 341 21.43 25.66 10.39
C GLN A 341 20.75 24.34 10.03
N ILE A 342 20.96 23.29 10.84
CA ILE A 342 20.31 21.98 10.64
C ILE A 342 18.79 22.09 10.82
N LEU A 343 18.32 22.85 11.81
CA LEU A 343 16.88 23.05 12.05
C LEU A 343 16.21 23.91 10.98
N GLU A 344 16.95 24.82 10.35
CA GLU A 344 16.48 25.59 9.19
C GLU A 344 16.41 24.73 7.92
N LYS A 345 17.31 23.74 7.79
CA LYS A 345 17.42 22.86 6.62
C LYS A 345 17.54 21.38 7.01
N PRO A 346 16.50 20.79 7.63
CA PRO A 346 16.57 19.43 8.16
C PRO A 346 16.68 18.36 7.07
N LYS A 347 16.36 18.70 5.80
CA LYS A 347 16.48 17.80 4.65
C LYS A 347 17.90 17.27 4.43
N VAL A 348 18.94 17.94 4.91
CA VAL A 348 20.31 17.40 4.89
C VAL A 348 20.41 16.04 5.60
N LEU A 349 19.52 15.77 6.57
CA LEU A 349 19.44 14.50 7.30
C LEU A 349 18.81 13.37 6.50
N GLU A 350 18.30 13.62 5.29
CA GLU A 350 17.72 12.59 4.40
C GLU A 350 18.80 11.68 3.81
N TYR A 351 20.00 12.22 3.56
CA TYR A 351 21.11 11.47 2.97
C TYR A 351 21.76 10.53 3.98
N SER A 352 22.37 9.44 3.49
CA SER A 352 23.13 8.53 4.34
C SER A 352 24.30 9.24 5.01
N THR A 353 24.74 8.75 6.17
CA THR A 353 25.90 9.31 6.88
C THR A 353 27.13 9.33 5.98
N GLN A 354 27.34 8.29 5.17
CA GLN A 354 28.42 8.22 4.19
C GLN A 354 28.35 9.34 3.15
N ASN A 355 27.17 9.56 2.55
CA ASN A 355 27.00 10.62 1.55
C ASN A 355 27.24 12.01 2.15
N ILE A 356 26.78 12.24 3.39
CA ILE A 356 27.04 13.50 4.11
C ILE A 356 28.54 13.67 4.35
N THR A 357 29.21 12.67 4.90
CA THR A 357 30.65 12.71 5.18
C THR A 357 31.48 12.97 3.92
N GLN A 358 31.22 12.25 2.83
CA GLN A 358 31.93 12.44 1.57
C GLN A 358 31.77 13.88 1.04
N ARG A 359 30.55 14.41 1.05
CA ARG A 359 30.29 15.80 0.62
C ARG A 359 31.02 16.81 1.49
N LEU A 360 31.04 16.59 2.80
CA LEU A 360 31.77 17.45 3.73
C LEU A 360 33.28 17.42 3.45
N GLU A 361 33.86 16.25 3.14
CA GLU A 361 35.27 16.13 2.77
C GLU A 361 35.60 16.87 1.46
N GLU A 362 34.77 16.72 0.43
CA GLU A 362 34.91 17.43 -0.84
C GLU A 362 34.84 18.96 -0.66
N LEU A 363 33.89 19.44 0.16
CA LEU A 363 33.75 20.86 0.48
C LEU A 363 34.88 21.39 1.38
N THR A 364 35.46 20.55 2.22
CA THR A 364 36.61 20.91 3.07
C THR A 364 37.83 21.20 2.20
N LYS A 365 38.05 20.45 1.12
CA LYS A 365 39.16 20.69 0.17
C LYS A 365 39.07 22.07 -0.49
N LEU A 366 37.86 22.57 -0.70
CA LEU A 366 37.61 23.91 -1.25
C LEU A 366 37.43 25.00 -0.17
N GLN A 367 37.75 24.70 1.09
CA GLN A 367 37.60 25.62 2.23
C GLN A 367 36.20 26.27 2.31
N TYR A 368 35.15 25.51 1.99
CA TYR A 368 33.78 26.02 1.91
C TYR A 368 33.29 26.55 3.27
N ASP A 369 32.94 27.84 3.32
CA ASP A 369 32.38 28.45 4.52
C ASP A 369 30.86 28.21 4.63
N PHE A 370 30.48 27.30 5.54
CA PHE A 370 29.09 26.99 5.85
C PHE A 370 28.35 28.14 6.53
N LYS A 371 29.03 29.06 7.24
CA LYS A 371 28.38 30.21 7.88
C LYS A 371 27.94 31.24 6.83
N LYS A 372 28.79 31.51 5.85
CA LYS A 372 28.50 32.45 4.75
C LYS A 372 27.53 31.90 3.73
N ASN A 373 27.73 30.65 3.29
CA ASN A 373 27.02 30.08 2.14
C ASN A 373 25.86 29.14 2.52
N GLY A 374 25.75 28.77 3.79
CA GLY A 374 24.74 27.84 4.29
C GLY A 374 24.96 26.38 3.87
N ILE A 375 24.02 25.52 4.28
CA ILE A 375 24.15 24.05 4.14
C ILE A 375 23.29 23.43 3.03
N ASN A 376 22.59 24.25 2.23
CA ASN A 376 21.71 23.76 1.16
C ASN A 376 22.45 22.88 0.15
N ILE A 377 23.74 23.11 -0.07
CA ILE A 377 24.55 22.28 -0.96
C ILE A 377 24.51 20.79 -0.57
N LEU A 378 24.38 20.49 0.73
CA LEU A 378 24.38 19.12 1.24
C LEU A 378 23.09 18.35 0.92
N ASP A 379 22.00 19.02 0.53
CA ASP A 379 20.73 18.36 0.20
C ASP A 379 20.48 18.15 -1.31
N MET A 380 21.44 18.56 -2.15
CA MET A 380 21.33 18.48 -3.61
C MET A 380 21.47 17.05 -4.14
N SER A 381 20.89 16.74 -5.31
CA SER A 381 21.20 15.51 -6.05
C SER A 381 22.70 15.46 -6.42
N ARG A 382 23.30 14.27 -6.56
CA ARG A 382 24.74 14.13 -6.90
C ARG A 382 25.16 14.98 -8.11
N LYS A 383 24.45 14.86 -9.24
CA LYS A 383 24.69 15.67 -10.46
C LYS A 383 24.75 17.18 -10.19
N ARG A 384 23.85 17.70 -9.36
CA ARG A 384 23.80 19.14 -9.03
C ARG A 384 24.87 19.54 -8.02
N PHE A 385 25.21 18.64 -7.10
CA PHE A 385 26.31 18.83 -6.16
C PHE A 385 27.63 18.93 -6.93
N ASP A 386 27.90 18.00 -7.87
CA ASP A 386 29.11 18.01 -8.71
C ASP A 386 29.25 19.31 -9.49
N ALA A 387 28.20 19.70 -10.22
CA ALA A 387 28.20 20.95 -10.99
C ALA A 387 28.39 22.20 -10.10
N LYS A 388 27.94 22.15 -8.85
CA LYS A 388 28.16 23.26 -7.90
C LYS A 388 29.60 23.24 -7.37
N LEU A 389 30.18 22.07 -7.15
CA LEU A 389 31.56 21.88 -6.71
C LEU A 389 32.55 22.39 -7.78
N GLU A 390 32.34 22.05 -9.05
CA GLU A 390 33.13 22.54 -10.19
C GLU A 390 33.11 24.08 -10.27
N ARG A 391 31.94 24.70 -10.13
CA ARG A 391 31.82 26.16 -10.12
C ARG A 391 32.54 26.80 -8.93
N LEU A 392 32.55 26.14 -7.77
CA LEU A 392 33.26 26.65 -6.59
C LEU A 392 34.78 26.54 -6.77
N ALA A 393 35.27 25.47 -7.40
CA ALA A 393 36.69 25.29 -7.70
C ALA A 393 37.21 26.36 -8.67
N LEU A 394 36.45 26.68 -9.72
CA LEU A 394 36.81 27.76 -10.65
C LEU A 394 36.92 29.14 -9.99
N LEU A 395 36.09 29.40 -8.98
CA LEU A 395 36.09 30.67 -8.23
C LEU A 395 37.17 30.74 -7.14
N SER A 396 37.82 29.62 -6.81
CA SER A 396 38.93 29.58 -5.85
C SER A 396 40.31 29.69 -6.52
N ASP A 397 40.35 29.56 -7.85
CA ASP A 397 41.56 29.71 -8.68
C ASP A 397 41.73 31.15 -9.23
N GLU A 398 40.75 32.03 -8.98
CA GLU A 398 40.80 33.50 -9.17
C GLU A 398 41.06 34.21 -7.84
#